data_AF-C1GNW1-F1
#
_entry.id   AF-C1GNW1-F1
#
_cell.length_a   1.000
_cell.length_b   1.000
_cell.length_c   1.000
_cell.angle_alpha   90.00
_cell.angle_beta   90.00
_cell.angle_gamma   90.00
#
_symmetry.space_group_name_H-M   'P 1'
#
loop_
_entity.id
_entity.type
_entity.pdbx_description
1 polymer ?
#
loop_
_entity_poly.entity_id
_entity_poly.type
_entity_poly.pdbx_seq_one_letter_code
_entity_poly.pdbx_strand_id
1 'polypeptide(L)'
;MGKVHGSLARAGKVKSQTPKVSSLFIPPLQPSRARLLPSHGQKSIVEPQEKKKTPKGRAKKRLQYTRRFVNVTLTGGKRKMNPNPTT
;
A
#
# COMPACT_ATOMS: atom_id res chain seq x y z
N MET A 1 -41.00 -15.80 -2.93
CA MET A 1 -40.20 -15.01 -3.89
C MET A 1 -39.62 -13.80 -3.16
N GLY A 2 -38.29 -13.68 -3.08
CA GLY A 2 -37.62 -12.59 -2.35
C GLY A 2 -37.70 -11.23 -3.07
N LYS A 3 -37.30 -10.14 -2.39
CA LYS A 3 -37.22 -8.81 -3.00
C LYS A 3 -36.14 -8.78 -4.08
N VAL A 4 -36.56 -8.68 -5.33
CA VAL A 4 -35.68 -8.53 -6.50
C VAL A 4 -35.10 -7.10 -6.60
N HIS A 5 -35.77 -6.12 -5.99
CA HIS A 5 -35.41 -4.70 -6.08
C HIS A 5 -34.95 -4.17 -4.72
N GLY A 6 -33.70 -3.68 -4.67
CA GLY A 6 -33.10 -3.02 -3.52
C GLY A 6 -32.63 -1.60 -3.85
N SER A 7 -32.22 -0.83 -2.84
CA SER A 7 -31.74 0.54 -3.05
C SER A 7 -30.39 0.55 -3.78
N LEU A 8 -30.36 1.18 -4.95
CA LEU A 8 -29.15 1.43 -5.74
C LEU A 8 -28.36 2.66 -5.25
N ALA A 9 -28.87 3.42 -4.27
CA ALA A 9 -28.27 4.67 -3.81
C ALA A 9 -26.88 4.51 -3.17
N ARG A 10 -26.48 3.29 -2.79
CA ARG A 10 -25.15 3.00 -2.22
C ARG A 10 -24.09 2.62 -3.26
N ALA A 11 -24.49 2.41 -4.52
CA ALA A 11 -23.55 2.07 -5.59
C ALA A 11 -22.53 3.21 -5.78
N GLY A 12 -21.23 2.88 -5.85
CA GLY A 12 -20.17 3.85 -6.15
C GLY A 12 -19.74 4.78 -5.01
N LYS A 13 -20.43 4.84 -3.85
CA LYS A 13 -20.11 5.75 -2.72
C LYS A 13 -18.63 5.70 -2.31
N VAL A 14 -18.06 4.50 -2.25
CA VAL A 14 -16.67 4.28 -1.82
C VAL A 14 -15.66 4.81 -2.84
N LYS A 15 -16.01 4.88 -4.13
CA LYS A 15 -15.11 5.37 -5.19
C LYS A 15 -15.24 6.89 -5.40
N SER A 16 -16.44 7.45 -5.25
CA SER A 16 -16.68 8.88 -5.48
C SER A 16 -16.24 9.79 -4.32
N GLN A 17 -16.29 9.32 -3.07
CA GLN A 17 -15.87 10.11 -1.90
C GLN A 17 -14.36 10.14 -1.65
N THR A 18 -13.57 9.59 -2.56
CA THR A 18 -12.14 9.39 -2.38
C THR A 18 -11.41 10.71 -2.62
N PRO A 19 -10.78 11.33 -1.59
CA PRO A 19 -10.01 12.53 -1.83
C PRO A 19 -8.81 12.17 -2.72
N LYS A 20 -8.58 12.96 -3.77
CA LYS A 20 -7.32 12.91 -4.54
C LYS A 20 -6.24 13.49 -3.63
N VAL A 21 -5.40 12.64 -3.06
CA VAL A 21 -4.28 13.11 -2.24
C VAL A 21 -3.19 13.55 -3.20
N SER A 22 -3.07 14.86 -3.43
CA SER A 22 -1.91 15.45 -4.10
C SER A 22 -0.68 15.20 -3.24
N SER A 23 0.35 14.63 -3.84
CA SER A 23 1.66 14.37 -3.24
C SER A 23 2.44 15.68 -3.06
N LEU A 24 1.96 16.57 -2.20
CA LEU A 24 2.67 17.79 -1.84
C LEU A 24 2.68 17.92 -0.32
N PHE A 25 3.88 17.87 0.25
CA PHE A 25 4.24 18.18 1.63
C PHE A 25 3.97 17.07 2.66
N ILE A 26 4.98 16.20 2.89
CA ILE A 26 5.05 15.34 4.06
C ILE A 26 5.74 16.15 5.18
N PRO A 27 5.04 16.62 6.22
CA PRO A 27 5.69 17.19 7.40
C PRO A 27 6.36 16.08 8.24
N PRO A 28 7.39 16.40 9.04
CA PRO A 28 8.08 15.42 9.87
C PRO A 28 7.11 14.77 10.88
N LEU A 29 7.12 13.43 10.96
CA LEU A 29 6.30 12.65 11.89
C LEU A 29 6.69 12.95 13.35
N GLN A 30 5.76 13.54 14.09
CA GLN A 30 5.79 13.61 15.56
C GLN A 30 5.27 12.29 16.14
N PRO A 31 5.99 11.60 17.06
CA PRO A 31 5.60 10.29 17.57
C PRO A 31 4.74 10.42 18.82
N SER A 32 3.49 10.86 18.71
CA SER A 32 2.54 10.80 19.84
C SER A 32 1.10 11.11 19.45
N ARG A 33 0.30 10.08 19.09
CA ARG A 33 -1.13 9.97 19.45
C ARG A 33 -1.76 8.77 18.73
N ALA A 34 -1.90 7.67 19.47
CA ALA A 34 -2.87 6.65 19.15
C ALA A 34 -4.28 7.27 19.28
N ARG A 35 -4.92 7.58 18.14
CA ARG A 35 -6.37 7.77 18.06
C ARG A 35 -6.92 6.69 17.15
N LEU A 36 -7.52 5.67 17.78
CA LEU A 36 -8.37 4.69 17.11
C LEU A 36 -9.58 5.43 16.54
N LEU A 37 -9.53 5.80 15.27
CA LEU A 37 -10.67 6.30 14.51
C LEU A 37 -11.39 5.12 13.85
N PRO A 38 -12.74 5.08 13.87
CA PRO A 38 -13.50 3.99 13.28
C PRO A 38 -13.31 3.98 11.75
N SER A 39 -12.92 2.83 11.20
CA SER A 39 -12.64 2.67 9.77
C SER A 39 -13.93 2.70 8.95
N HIS A 40 -14.43 3.90 8.61
CA HIS A 40 -15.31 4.04 7.46
C HIS A 40 -14.47 3.81 6.20
N GLY A 41 -14.59 2.61 5.62
CA GLY A 41 -13.78 2.10 4.51
C GLY A 41 -13.97 2.86 3.19
N GLN A 42 -13.36 4.04 3.10
CA GLN A 42 -13.23 4.84 1.89
C GLN A 42 -11.77 4.74 1.40
N LYS A 43 -11.57 4.28 0.16
CA LYS A 43 -10.22 4.12 -0.44
C LYS A 43 -9.77 5.46 -1.03
N SER A 44 -8.95 6.28 -0.37
CA SER A 44 -8.38 7.47 -1.04
C SER A 44 -7.67 7.11 -2.36
N ILE A 45 -7.85 7.93 -3.41
CA ILE A 45 -7.08 7.77 -4.65
C ILE A 45 -5.71 8.39 -4.39
N VAL A 46 -4.73 7.53 -4.16
CA VAL A 46 -3.32 7.91 -4.06
C VAL A 46 -2.74 7.81 -5.46
N GLU A 47 -2.33 8.95 -6.03
CA GLU A 47 -1.63 8.96 -7.32
C GLU A 47 -0.34 8.13 -7.21
N PRO A 48 -0.02 7.28 -8.21
CA PRO A 48 1.21 6.51 -8.18
C PRO A 48 2.40 7.45 -8.08
N GLN A 49 3.13 7.40 -6.97
CA GLN A 49 4.38 8.13 -6.83
C GLN A 49 5.33 7.72 -7.97
N GLU A 50 5.98 8.71 -8.60
CA GLU A 50 7.04 8.45 -9.56
C GLU A 50 8.20 7.71 -8.88
N LYS A 51 8.29 6.40 -9.14
CA LYS A 51 9.37 5.55 -8.64
C LYS A 51 10.42 5.38 -9.72
N LYS A 52 11.68 5.27 -9.31
CA LYS A 52 12.78 4.93 -10.22
C LYS A 52 12.42 3.70 -11.05
N LYS A 53 12.61 3.79 -12.36
CA LYS A 53 12.30 2.70 -13.30
C LYS A 53 13.01 1.43 -12.84
N THR A 54 12.25 0.34 -12.74
CA THR A 54 12.85 -0.98 -12.48
C THR A 54 13.56 -1.46 -13.73
N PRO A 55 14.86 -1.84 -13.66
CA PRO A 55 15.58 -2.31 -14.83
C PRO A 55 14.92 -3.58 -15.37
N LYS A 56 15.06 -3.82 -16.68
CA LYS A 56 14.44 -4.95 -17.38
C LYS A 56 15.51 -5.96 -17.83
N GLY A 57 15.08 -7.17 -18.18
CA GLY A 57 15.95 -8.24 -18.70
C GLY A 57 17.00 -8.75 -17.70
N ARG A 58 18.22 -8.99 -18.21
CA ARG A 58 19.37 -9.53 -17.44
C ARG A 58 19.71 -8.70 -16.20
N ALA A 59 19.62 -7.38 -16.29
CA ALA A 59 19.90 -6.49 -15.15
C ALA A 59 18.94 -6.74 -13.98
N LYS A 60 17.65 -6.98 -14.27
CA LYS A 60 16.66 -7.36 -13.23
C LYS A 60 17.02 -8.68 -12.55
N LYS A 61 17.47 -9.67 -13.33
CA LYS A 61 17.89 -10.98 -12.81
C LYS A 61 19.13 -10.87 -11.93
N ARG A 62 20.13 -10.06 -12.33
CA ARG A 62 21.30 -9.75 -11.48
C ARG A 62 20.87 -9.16 -10.14
N LEU A 63 19.99 -8.15 -10.14
CA LEU A 63 19.47 -7.54 -8.90
C LEU A 63 18.64 -8.50 -8.03
N GLN A 64 17.97 -9.48 -8.63
CA GLN A 64 17.24 -10.50 -7.87
C GLN A 64 18.19 -11.50 -7.22
N TYR A 65 19.23 -11.96 -7.94
CA TYR A 65 20.23 -12.88 -7.41
C TYR A 65 20.98 -12.26 -6.23
N THR A 66 21.50 -11.04 -6.41
CA THR A 66 22.23 -10.35 -5.33
C THR A 66 21.35 -10.15 -4.10
N ARG A 67 20.09 -9.73 -4.25
CA ARG A 67 19.16 -9.57 -3.11
C ARG A 67 18.73 -10.88 -2.43
N ARG A 68 18.72 -12.02 -3.13
CA ARG A 68 18.20 -13.29 -2.59
C ARG A 68 19.28 -14.18 -1.98
N PHE A 69 20.49 -14.12 -2.52
CA PHE A 69 21.55 -15.08 -2.20
C PHE A 69 22.83 -14.43 -1.69
N VAL A 70 23.18 -13.22 -2.14
CA VAL A 70 24.40 -12.52 -1.69
C VAL A 70 24.09 -11.66 -0.46
N ASN A 71 23.13 -10.75 -0.58
CA ASN A 71 22.75 -9.78 0.45
C ASN A 71 21.49 -10.25 1.18
N VAL A 72 21.57 -11.39 1.87
CA VAL A 72 20.42 -12.02 2.54
C VAL A 72 20.02 -11.23 3.78
N THR A 73 18.81 -10.67 3.78
CA THR A 73 18.18 -10.12 4.99
C THR A 73 17.37 -11.21 5.70
N LEU A 74 17.80 -11.63 6.90
CA LEU A 74 17.08 -12.57 7.74
C LEU A 74 16.14 -11.79 8.68
N THR A 75 14.85 -12.11 8.66
CA THR A 75 13.87 -11.51 9.58
C THR A 75 13.20 -12.61 10.39
N GLY A 76 13.38 -12.59 11.72
CA GLY A 76 12.86 -13.64 12.60
C GLY A 76 13.49 -15.02 12.36
N GLY A 77 14.78 -15.07 12.02
CA GLY A 77 15.54 -16.32 11.81
C GLY A 77 15.22 -17.08 10.52
N LYS A 78 14.16 -16.72 9.78
CA LYS A 78 13.80 -17.32 8.49
C LYS A 78 13.86 -16.27 7.37
N ARG A 79 14.09 -16.72 6.14
CA ARG A 79 14.07 -15.84 4.95
C ARG A 79 12.62 -15.40 4.68
N LYS A 80 12.36 -14.09 4.69
CA LYS A 80 11.11 -13.48 4.22
C LYS A 80 11.43 -12.46 3.12
N MET A 81 10.60 -12.42 2.09
CA MET A 81 10.84 -11.58 0.91
C MET A 81 10.27 -10.16 1.05
N ASN A 82 9.23 -10.00 1.87
CA ASN A 82 8.59 -8.72 2.16
C ASN A 82 8.08 -8.72 3.61
N PRO A 83 8.98 -8.65 4.60
CA PRO A 83 8.57 -8.50 5.99
C PRO A 83 7.95 -7.12 6.19
N ASN A 84 6.76 -7.07 6.79
CA ASN A 84 6.20 -5.83 7.30
C ASN A 84 7.04 -5.37 8.50
N PRO A 85 7.11 -4.06 8.81
CA PRO A 85 7.71 -3.61 10.05
C PRO A 85 6.98 -4.30 11.21
N THR A 86 7.71 -5.07 12.00
CA THR A 86 7.22 -5.57 13.28
C THR A 86 7.24 -4.40 14.26
N THR A 87 6.09 -4.09 14.86
CA THR A 87 5.96 -3.13 15.96
C THR A 87 6.88 -3.52 17.12
#